data_AF-A0A0A9ZEB1-F1
#
_entry.id   AF-A0A0A9ZEB1-F1
#
_cell.length_a   1.000
_cell.length_b   1.000
_cell.length_c   1.000
_cell.angle_alpha   90.00
_cell.angle_beta   90.00
_cell.angle_gamma   90.00
#
_symmetry.space_group_name_H-M   'P 1'
#
loop_
_entity.id
_entity.type
_entity.pdbx_description
1 polymer ?
#
loop_
_entity_poly.entity_id
_entity_poly.type
_entity_poly.pdbx_seq_one_letter_code
_entity_poly.pdbx_strand_id
1 'polypeptide(L)'
;MARQWQEDFDITKYLGTWYEIARTPNYFERNCVANARAQYKLVPEQACTFTVENSCLYEGDVDHSVLGLATYDPINQAKLSVTFVPRWLRWLPVVWGGLWVYLAVLNDTQTHYYYAVAGSPTTSMAWILSRDPQFATSSYYEICVSKLRELNYPVDKLIVCPQRWPTSSHTTPSVHQTSSSSNLQSTTDVDTAQVAGEL
;
A
#
# COMPACT_ATOMS: atom_id res chain seq x y z
N MET A 1 22.83 18.57 10.81
CA MET A 1 22.88 17.13 11.14
C MET A 1 22.93 16.34 9.84
N ALA A 2 23.63 15.21 9.79
CA ALA A 2 23.63 14.36 8.59
C ALA A 2 22.21 13.85 8.33
N ARG A 3 21.75 13.85 7.07
CA ARG A 3 20.43 13.30 6.71
C ARG A 3 20.47 11.79 6.93
N GLN A 4 19.79 11.33 7.96
CA GLN A 4 19.76 9.93 8.36
C GLN A 4 18.53 9.27 7.74
N TRP A 5 18.76 8.24 6.92
CA TRP A 5 17.72 7.31 6.46
C TRP A 5 17.34 6.37 7.61
N GLN A 6 16.27 5.60 7.44
CA GLN A 6 15.87 4.57 8.39
C GLN A 6 16.97 3.51 8.52
N GLU A 7 17.50 3.34 9.73
CA GLU A 7 18.42 2.25 10.07
C GLU A 7 17.64 0.94 10.22
N ASP A 8 18.31 -0.18 9.97
CA ASP A 8 17.75 -1.54 10.01
C ASP A 8 16.45 -1.70 9.19
N PHE A 9 16.38 -0.98 8.07
CA PHE A 9 15.25 -1.06 7.17
C PHE A 9 15.21 -2.40 6.42
N ASP A 10 14.06 -3.05 6.46
CA ASP A 10 13.80 -4.32 5.77
C ASP A 10 12.84 -4.10 4.59
N ILE A 11 13.36 -4.18 3.37
CA ILE A 11 12.57 -3.97 2.15
C ILE A 11 11.37 -4.92 2.07
N THR A 12 11.47 -6.13 2.60
CA THR A 12 10.40 -7.15 2.51
C THR A 12 9.15 -6.71 3.28
N LYS A 13 9.33 -6.01 4.40
CA LYS A 13 8.24 -5.43 5.21
C LYS A 13 7.64 -4.18 4.58
N TYR A 14 8.33 -3.57 3.62
CA TYR A 14 7.89 -2.39 2.87
C TYR A 14 7.06 -2.72 1.63
N LEU A 15 7.11 -3.96 1.12
CA LEU A 15 6.35 -4.38 -0.06
C LEU A 15 4.83 -4.25 0.12
N GLY A 16 4.10 -4.35 -0.97
CA GLY A 16 2.64 -4.24 -0.99
C GLY A 16 2.15 -2.82 -1.22
N THR A 17 0.88 -2.56 -0.87
CA THR A 17 0.19 -1.31 -1.16
C THR A 17 0.37 -0.26 -0.06
N TRP A 18 0.70 0.96 -0.44
CA TRP A 18 0.73 2.15 0.39
C TRP A 18 -0.25 3.18 -0.13
N TYR A 19 -0.99 3.82 0.77
CA TYR A 19 -1.76 5.01 0.48
C TYR A 19 -0.87 6.23 0.68
N GLU A 20 -0.85 7.12 -0.30
CA GLU A 20 -0.25 8.44 -0.13
C GLU A 20 -1.18 9.29 0.73
N ILE A 21 -0.67 9.73 1.87
CA ILE A 21 -1.42 10.55 2.82
C ILE A 21 -1.16 12.03 2.57
N ALA A 22 0.10 12.37 2.30
CA ALA A 22 0.47 13.71 1.90
C ALA A 22 1.75 13.68 1.07
N ARG A 23 1.93 14.70 0.24
CA ARG A 23 3.14 14.90 -0.55
C ARG A 23 3.53 16.36 -0.61
N THR A 24 4.80 16.63 -0.86
CA THR A 24 5.21 17.95 -1.36
C THR A 24 4.75 18.12 -2.81
N PRO A 25 4.51 19.35 -3.29
CA PRO A 25 4.08 19.58 -4.68
C PRO A 25 5.10 19.01 -5.68
N ASN A 26 4.62 18.22 -6.64
CA ASN A 26 5.44 17.68 -7.71
C ASN A 26 4.68 17.72 -9.04
N TYR A 27 5.41 17.69 -10.16
CA TYR A 27 4.82 17.86 -11.49
C TYR A 27 4.06 16.62 -11.96
N PHE A 28 4.54 15.41 -11.65
CA PHE A 28 4.00 14.16 -12.20
C PHE A 28 2.67 13.74 -11.56
N GLU A 29 2.34 14.21 -10.36
CA GLU A 29 1.06 13.91 -9.71
C GLU A 29 0.08 15.09 -9.70
N ARG A 30 0.37 16.17 -10.44
CA ARG A 30 -0.44 17.40 -10.40
C ARG A 30 -1.92 17.22 -10.79
N ASN A 31 -2.23 16.15 -11.53
CA ASN A 31 -3.59 15.81 -11.95
C ASN A 31 -4.28 14.81 -11.01
N CYS A 32 -3.56 14.25 -10.03
CA CYS A 32 -4.14 13.35 -9.03
C CYS A 32 -4.98 14.15 -8.03
N VAL A 33 -6.29 13.91 -8.03
CA VAL A 33 -7.26 14.58 -7.16
C VAL A 33 -7.67 13.74 -5.94
N ALA A 34 -7.43 12.42 -5.94
CA ALA A 34 -7.68 11.54 -4.80
C ALA A 34 -7.04 10.15 -4.94
N ASN A 35 -7.08 9.37 -3.86
CA ASN A 35 -6.76 7.94 -3.79
C ASN A 35 -5.38 7.59 -4.35
N ALA A 36 -4.42 8.51 -4.25
CA ALA A 36 -3.06 8.24 -4.65
C ALA A 36 -2.50 7.08 -3.81
N ARG A 37 -1.92 6.11 -4.48
CA ARG A 37 -1.37 4.89 -3.89
C ARG A 37 -0.18 4.38 -4.70
N ALA A 38 0.73 3.71 -4.00
CA ALA A 38 1.87 3.02 -4.58
C ALA A 38 1.81 1.53 -4.24
N GLN A 39 2.03 0.66 -5.21
CA GLN A 39 2.14 -0.78 -5.00
C GLN A 39 3.54 -1.27 -5.34
N TYR A 40 4.20 -1.89 -4.37
CA TYR A 40 5.55 -2.43 -4.49
C TYR A 40 5.52 -3.95 -4.58
N LYS A 41 6.14 -4.53 -5.61
CA LYS A 41 6.24 -5.99 -5.80
C LYS A 41 7.65 -6.39 -6.19
N LEU A 42 8.23 -7.41 -5.54
CA LEU A 42 9.54 -7.93 -5.92
C LEU A 42 9.55 -8.41 -7.37
N VAL A 43 10.72 -8.32 -8.00
CA VAL A 43 11.02 -8.98 -9.27
C VAL A 43 11.92 -10.17 -8.95
N PRO A 44 11.38 -11.41 -8.83
CA PRO A 44 12.12 -12.55 -8.29
C PRO A 44 13.43 -12.87 -9.03
N GLU A 45 13.47 -12.62 -10.33
CA GLU A 45 14.61 -12.92 -11.20
C GLU A 45 15.69 -11.82 -11.18
N GLN A 46 15.43 -10.68 -10.53
CA GLN A 46 16.34 -9.54 -10.50
C GLN A 46 16.64 -9.15 -9.05
N ALA A 47 17.86 -9.46 -8.62
CA ALA A 47 18.31 -9.13 -7.28
C ALA A 47 18.13 -7.63 -6.99
N CYS A 48 17.77 -7.34 -5.74
CA CYS A 48 17.56 -5.98 -5.24
C CYS A 48 16.55 -5.13 -6.03
N THR A 49 15.62 -5.76 -6.77
CA THR A 49 14.72 -5.07 -7.70
C THR A 49 13.25 -5.34 -7.39
N PHE A 50 12.42 -4.31 -7.53
CA PHE A 50 10.97 -4.37 -7.37
C PHE A 50 10.27 -3.42 -8.34
N THR A 51 9.03 -3.71 -8.70
CA THR A 51 8.18 -2.77 -9.44
C THR A 51 7.55 -1.75 -8.50
N VAL A 52 7.25 -0.58 -9.05
CA VAL A 52 6.48 0.47 -8.37
C VAL A 52 5.31 0.84 -9.26
N GLU A 53 4.10 0.49 -8.88
CA GLU A 53 2.90 0.94 -9.59
C GLU A 53 2.23 2.06 -8.81
N ASN A 54 2.36 3.29 -9.31
CA ASN A 54 1.66 4.44 -8.76
C ASN A 54 0.31 4.58 -9.46
N SER A 55 -0.74 4.86 -8.71
CA SER A 55 -2.08 5.12 -9.26
C SER A 55 -2.82 6.16 -8.44
N CYS A 56 -3.75 6.86 -9.06
CA CYS A 56 -4.60 7.86 -8.42
C CYS A 56 -5.85 8.14 -9.27
N LEU A 57 -6.85 8.80 -8.68
CA LEU A 57 -7.97 9.34 -9.43
C LEU A 57 -7.62 10.70 -10.02
N TYR A 58 -7.95 10.90 -11.29
CA TYR A 58 -8.06 12.21 -11.94
C TYR A 58 -9.48 12.77 -11.81
N GLU A 59 -9.71 13.99 -12.30
CA GLU A 59 -11.05 14.58 -12.37
C GLU A 59 -12.03 13.66 -13.09
N GLY A 60 -13.29 13.64 -12.62
CA GLY A 60 -14.30 12.71 -13.10
C GLY A 60 -14.13 11.26 -12.61
N ASP A 61 -13.29 11.05 -11.58
CA ASP A 61 -13.03 9.75 -10.95
C ASP A 61 -12.43 8.70 -11.90
N VAL A 62 -11.62 9.16 -12.86
CA VAL A 62 -10.87 8.30 -13.78
C VAL A 62 -9.60 7.80 -13.10
N ASP A 63 -9.45 6.47 -12.94
CA ASP A 63 -8.21 5.87 -12.42
C ASP A 63 -7.09 5.96 -13.46
N HIS A 64 -5.93 6.43 -13.04
CA HIS A 64 -4.74 6.55 -13.84
C HIS A 64 -3.57 5.87 -13.12
N SER A 65 -2.84 4.98 -13.81
CA SER A 65 -1.68 4.29 -13.26
C SER A 65 -0.42 4.44 -14.12
N VAL A 66 0.73 4.31 -13.47
CA VAL A 66 2.04 4.27 -14.12
C VAL A 66 2.91 3.21 -13.44
N LEU A 67 3.52 2.35 -14.28
CA LEU A 67 4.40 1.29 -13.83
C LEU A 67 5.88 1.69 -13.98
N GLY A 68 6.57 1.74 -12.86
CA GLY A 68 8.01 1.98 -12.75
C GLY A 68 8.78 0.75 -12.28
N LEU A 69 10.09 0.93 -12.19
CA LEU A 69 11.03 -0.02 -11.62
C LEU A 69 11.84 0.68 -10.53
N ALA A 70 12.17 -0.05 -9.48
CA ALA A 70 13.01 0.44 -8.42
C ALA A 70 14.05 -0.61 -8.03
N THR A 71 15.20 -0.12 -7.58
CA THR A 71 16.24 -0.91 -6.95
C THR A 71 16.53 -0.37 -5.56
N TYR A 72 17.09 -1.20 -4.68
CA TYR A 72 17.58 -0.78 -3.38
C TYR A 72 19.06 -1.12 -3.20
N ASP A 73 19.76 -0.34 -2.38
CA ASP A 73 21.12 -0.64 -1.96
C ASP A 73 21.11 -1.85 -1.01
N PRO A 74 21.86 -2.94 -1.29
CA PRO A 74 21.84 -4.16 -0.47
C PRO A 74 22.42 -3.97 0.94
N ILE A 75 23.26 -2.94 1.15
CA ILE A 75 23.82 -2.58 2.46
C ILE A 75 22.86 -1.65 3.18
N ASN A 76 22.24 -0.70 2.46
CA ASN A 76 21.31 0.28 3.03
C ASN A 76 19.97 0.23 2.29
N GLN A 77 19.12 -0.74 2.63
CA GLN A 77 17.88 -1.00 1.89
C GLN A 77 16.88 0.18 1.91
N ALA A 78 17.05 1.15 2.82
CA ALA A 78 16.27 2.39 2.84
C ALA A 78 16.62 3.35 1.69
N LYS A 79 17.72 3.14 0.98
CA LYS A 79 18.13 3.96 -0.17
C LYS A 79 17.68 3.28 -1.46
N LEU A 80 16.64 3.85 -2.06
CA LEU A 80 16.05 3.35 -3.28
C LEU A 80 16.46 4.23 -4.47
N SER A 81 16.52 3.63 -5.64
CA SER A 81 16.60 4.32 -6.94
C SER A 81 15.39 3.92 -7.76
N VAL A 82 14.63 4.89 -8.27
CA VAL A 82 13.36 4.65 -8.96
C VAL A 82 13.38 5.23 -10.37
N THR A 83 12.69 4.59 -11.30
CA THR A 83 12.53 5.11 -12.67
C THR A 83 11.18 4.71 -13.27
N PHE A 84 10.60 5.63 -14.05
CA PHE A 84 9.32 5.45 -14.75
C PHE A 84 9.47 5.55 -16.27
N VAL A 85 10.70 5.68 -16.78
CA VAL A 85 10.93 5.77 -18.22
C VAL A 85 10.84 4.38 -18.89
N PRO A 86 10.63 4.31 -20.22
CA PRO A 86 10.61 3.06 -20.97
C PRO A 86 11.88 2.23 -20.79
N ARG A 87 11.75 0.90 -20.81
CA ARG A 87 12.84 -0.06 -20.54
C ARG A 87 14.11 0.19 -21.37
N TRP A 88 13.97 0.56 -22.63
CA TRP A 88 15.08 0.81 -23.55
C TRP A 88 15.92 2.04 -23.18
N LEU A 89 15.44 2.92 -22.26
CA LEU A 89 16.15 4.10 -21.78
C LEU A 89 16.75 3.90 -20.37
N ARG A 90 16.41 2.82 -19.67
CA ARG A 90 16.80 2.59 -18.26
C ARG A 90 18.29 2.31 -18.04
N TRP A 91 19.06 2.10 -19.11
CA TRP A 91 20.51 1.94 -19.03
C TRP A 91 21.24 3.26 -18.74
N LEU A 92 20.58 4.42 -18.91
CA LEU A 92 21.14 5.73 -18.61
C LEU A 92 21.04 6.03 -17.10
N PRO A 93 22.14 6.32 -16.38
CA PRO A 93 22.08 6.61 -14.94
C PRO A 93 21.21 7.83 -14.58
N VAL A 94 21.14 8.84 -15.45
CA VAL A 94 20.42 10.10 -15.20
C VAL A 94 18.90 9.95 -15.12
N VAL A 95 18.32 8.83 -15.60
CA VAL A 95 16.86 8.59 -15.55
C VAL A 95 16.41 7.95 -14.24
N TRP A 96 17.33 7.71 -13.31
CA TRP A 96 17.06 7.15 -11.99
C TRP A 96 17.04 8.25 -10.94
N GLY A 97 15.92 8.36 -10.23
CA GLY A 97 15.75 9.29 -9.12
C GLY A 97 16.00 8.59 -7.78
N GLY A 98 16.69 9.27 -6.86
CA GLY A 98 16.83 8.78 -5.49
C GLY A 98 15.52 8.93 -4.71
N LEU A 99 15.11 7.86 -4.02
CA LEU A 99 13.98 7.85 -3.09
C LEU A 99 14.46 7.18 -1.80
N TRP A 100 14.66 7.95 -0.73
CA TRP A 100 15.13 7.40 0.54
C TRP A 100 13.99 7.31 1.54
N VAL A 101 13.95 6.23 2.30
CA VAL A 101 13.04 6.05 3.43
C VAL A 101 13.72 6.62 4.67
N TYR A 102 13.14 7.66 5.26
CA TYR A 102 13.69 8.37 6.42
C TYR A 102 13.06 7.96 7.75
N LEU A 103 11.87 7.38 7.68
CA LEU A 103 11.14 6.83 8.81
C LEU A 103 10.28 5.68 8.28
N ALA A 104 10.32 4.53 8.93
CA ALA A 104 9.37 3.45 8.70
C ALA A 104 9.06 2.77 10.03
N VAL A 105 7.79 2.82 10.44
CA VAL A 105 7.37 2.31 11.75
C VAL A 105 6.53 1.06 11.56
N LEU A 106 6.90 0.00 12.27
CA LEU A 106 6.22 -1.29 12.21
C LEU A 106 4.81 -1.21 12.79
N ASN A 107 3.93 -2.08 12.30
CA ASN A 107 2.66 -2.35 12.96
C ASN A 107 2.87 -3.16 14.26
N ASP A 108 1.80 -3.33 15.04
CA ASP A 108 1.84 -4.03 16.33
C ASP A 108 2.32 -5.49 16.21
N THR A 109 2.07 -6.14 15.06
CA THR A 109 2.51 -7.52 14.80
C THR A 109 3.95 -7.61 14.28
N GLN A 110 4.64 -6.48 14.05
CA GLN A 110 6.01 -6.38 13.53
C GLN A 110 6.26 -7.06 12.16
N THR A 111 5.20 -7.37 11.42
CA THR A 111 5.27 -8.07 10.13
C THR A 111 5.42 -7.12 8.96
N HIS A 112 4.85 -5.91 9.07
CA HIS A 112 4.91 -4.89 8.02
C HIS A 112 5.09 -3.51 8.63
N TYR A 113 5.70 -2.61 7.85
CA TYR A 113 5.64 -1.19 8.17
C TYR A 113 4.21 -0.67 7.99
N TYR A 114 3.74 0.08 8.98
CA TYR A 114 2.41 0.68 9.05
C TYR A 114 2.37 2.08 8.43
N TYR A 115 3.34 2.93 8.76
CA TYR A 115 3.52 4.25 8.14
C TYR A 115 4.98 4.53 7.84
N ALA A 116 5.22 5.40 6.85
CA ALA A 116 6.56 5.77 6.42
C ALA A 116 6.65 7.21 5.95
N VAL A 117 7.85 7.76 6.03
CA VAL A 117 8.26 9.01 5.38
C VAL A 117 9.35 8.69 4.37
N ALA A 118 9.09 8.98 3.10
CA ALA A 118 10.04 8.79 2.02
C ALA A 118 10.23 10.09 1.23
N GLY A 119 11.39 10.29 0.61
CA GLY A 119 11.62 11.48 -0.20
C GLY A 119 12.95 11.51 -0.93
N SER A 120 13.08 12.47 -1.84
CA SER A 120 14.29 12.67 -2.63
C SER A 120 15.44 13.20 -1.75
N PRO A 121 16.68 12.74 -1.96
CA PRO A 121 17.83 13.25 -1.21
C PRO A 121 18.15 14.72 -1.51
N THR A 122 17.51 15.35 -2.48
CA THR A 122 17.63 16.80 -2.79
C THR A 122 16.58 17.66 -2.09
N THR A 123 15.75 17.07 -1.23
CA THR A 123 14.66 17.76 -0.49
C THR A 123 13.57 18.40 -1.35
N SER A 124 13.53 18.07 -2.64
CA SER A 124 12.54 18.61 -3.57
C SER A 124 11.19 17.90 -3.48
N MET A 125 11.18 16.62 -3.09
CA MET A 125 10.01 15.75 -3.15
C MET A 125 9.94 14.84 -1.94
N ALA A 126 8.81 14.77 -1.26
CA ALA A 126 8.57 13.83 -0.18
C ALA A 126 7.13 13.36 -0.13
N TRP A 127 6.94 12.23 0.55
CA TRP A 127 5.68 11.55 0.75
C TRP A 127 5.57 11.06 2.19
N ILE A 128 4.37 11.23 2.75
CA ILE A 128 3.89 10.51 3.93
C ILE A 128 3.02 9.38 3.40
N LEU A 129 3.37 8.14 3.74
CA LEU A 129 2.71 6.94 3.28
C LEU A 129 2.14 6.17 4.48
N SER A 130 0.98 5.53 4.30
CA SER A 130 0.40 4.65 5.32
C SER A 130 -0.28 3.44 4.70
N ARG A 131 -0.42 2.36 5.48
CA ARG A 131 -1.30 1.23 5.16
C ARG A 131 -2.78 1.53 5.44
N ASP A 132 -3.07 2.63 6.13
CA ASP A 132 -4.41 3.12 6.42
C ASP A 132 -4.69 4.40 5.62
N PRO A 133 -5.71 4.43 4.74
CA PRO A 133 -6.05 5.63 3.98
C PRO A 133 -6.58 6.77 4.86
N GLN A 134 -7.06 6.53 6.07
CA GLN A 134 -7.55 7.58 6.98
C GLN A 134 -6.47 8.13 7.94
N PHE A 135 -5.20 7.75 7.72
CA PHE A 135 -4.08 8.05 8.60
C PHE A 135 -3.82 9.55 8.85
N ALA A 136 -4.26 10.44 7.96
CA ALA A 136 -4.14 11.89 8.15
C ALA A 136 -4.81 12.40 9.45
N THR A 137 -5.82 11.67 9.94
CA THR A 137 -6.54 11.99 11.19
C THR A 137 -5.89 11.38 12.44
N SER A 138 -4.86 10.54 12.27
CA SER A 138 -4.16 9.89 13.38
C SER A 138 -3.19 10.85 14.07
N SER A 139 -2.89 10.59 15.35
CA SER A 139 -1.85 11.32 16.09
C SER A 139 -0.45 11.11 15.52
N TYR A 140 -0.22 10.02 14.77
CA TYR A 140 1.07 9.72 14.15
C TYR A 140 1.38 10.59 12.93
N TYR A 141 0.38 11.21 12.31
CA TYR A 141 0.57 12.10 11.16
C TYR A 141 1.54 13.24 11.47
N GLU A 142 1.42 13.87 12.65
CA GLU A 142 2.29 14.98 13.05
C GLU A 142 3.75 14.56 13.31
N ILE A 143 3.97 13.28 13.63
CA ILE A 143 5.34 12.72 13.72
C ILE A 143 5.98 12.72 12.34
N CYS A 144 5.25 12.29 11.31
CA CYS A 144 5.71 12.29 9.93
C CYS A 144 5.99 13.71 9.42
N VAL A 145 5.08 14.66 9.68
CA VAL A 145 5.28 16.08 9.32
C VAL A 145 6.50 16.66 10.04
N SER A 146 6.67 16.35 11.33
CA SER A 146 7.84 16.79 12.10
C SER A 146 9.15 16.21 11.55
N LYS A 147 9.15 14.93 11.13
CA LYS A 147 10.30 14.31 10.48
C LYS A 147 10.66 15.01 9.17
N LEU A 148 9.68 15.34 8.35
CA LEU A 148 9.90 16.10 7.11
C LEU A 148 10.48 17.49 7.39
N ARG A 149 10.00 18.16 8.45
CA ARG A 149 10.49 19.48 8.87
C ARG A 149 11.95 19.42 9.33
N GLU A 150 12.31 18.41 10.14
CA GLU A 150 13.70 18.15 10.55
C GLU A 150 14.64 17.99 9.35
N LEU A 151 14.14 17.34 8.29
CA LEU A 151 14.88 17.08 7.06
C LEU A 151 14.93 18.29 6.10
N ASN A 152 14.26 19.41 6.43
CA ASN A 152 14.13 20.64 5.64
C ASN A 152 13.28 20.49 4.36
N TYR A 153 12.26 19.61 4.37
CA TYR A 153 11.23 19.64 3.34
C TYR A 153 10.24 20.79 3.57
N PRO A 154 9.61 21.34 2.52
CA PRO A 154 8.66 22.46 2.62
C PRO A 154 7.30 21.99 3.14
N VAL A 155 7.22 21.72 4.45
CA VAL A 155 6.04 21.13 5.10
C VAL A 155 4.80 22.04 5.06
N ASP A 156 5.00 23.35 4.93
CA ASP A 156 3.96 24.36 4.73
C ASP A 156 3.23 24.22 3.38
N LYS A 157 3.84 23.49 2.43
CA LYS A 157 3.29 23.25 1.09
C LYS A 157 2.76 21.83 0.91
N LEU A 158 2.69 21.04 1.99
CA LEU A 158 2.17 19.67 1.88
C LEU A 158 0.74 19.68 1.33
N ILE A 159 0.53 18.84 0.33
CA ILE A 159 -0.78 18.54 -0.24
C ILE A 159 -1.23 17.26 0.44
N VAL A 160 -2.29 17.33 1.24
CA VAL A 160 -2.96 16.13 1.77
C VAL A 160 -3.76 15.50 0.64
N CYS A 161 -3.57 14.20 0.41
CA CYS A 161 -4.28 13.46 -0.61
C CYS A 161 -5.69 13.08 -0.09
N PRO A 162 -6.78 13.50 -0.74
CA PRO A 162 -8.12 13.04 -0.39
C PRO A 162 -8.28 11.54 -0.63
N GLN A 163 -8.89 10.82 0.31
CA GLN A 163 -9.06 9.36 0.27
C GLN A 163 -10.55 9.01 0.16
N ARG A 164 -11.07 9.06 -1.07
CA ARG A 164 -12.45 8.85 -1.52
C ARG A 164 -12.67 7.39 -1.97
N TRP A 165 -12.72 6.47 -1.02
CA TRP A 165 -12.99 5.06 -1.31
C TRP A 165 -14.50 4.79 -1.32
N PRO A 166 -15.04 4.02 -2.27
CA PRO A 166 -16.44 3.62 -2.22
C PRO A 166 -16.68 2.83 -0.93
N THR A 167 -17.71 3.21 -0.17
CA THR A 167 -18.14 2.43 0.98
C THR A 167 -18.59 1.07 0.48
N SER A 168 -17.95 0.00 0.95
CA SER A 168 -18.37 -1.37 0.64
C SER A 168 -19.85 -1.51 1.01
N SER A 169 -20.74 -1.60 0.03
CA SER A 169 -22.12 -1.98 0.28
C SER A 169 -22.10 -3.42 0.77
N HIS A 170 -22.20 -3.63 2.08
CA HIS A 170 -22.54 -4.92 2.63
C HIS A 170 -23.94 -5.28 2.12
N THR A 171 -24.01 -5.96 0.98
CA THR A 171 -25.21 -6.69 0.57
C THR A 171 -25.35 -7.85 1.55
N THR A 172 -26.11 -7.64 2.62
CA THR A 172 -26.61 -8.72 3.46
C THR A 172 -27.37 -9.69 2.56
N PRO A 173 -27.02 -10.98 2.49
CA PRO A 173 -27.83 -11.95 1.78
C PRO A 173 -29.20 -11.99 2.44
N SER A 174 -30.24 -11.65 1.68
CA SER A 174 -31.62 -11.87 2.09
C SER A 174 -31.82 -13.37 2.32
N VAL A 175 -31.87 -13.79 3.58
CA VAL A 175 -32.31 -15.13 3.95
C VAL A 175 -33.78 -15.20 3.58
N HIS A 176 -34.08 -15.82 2.43
CA HIS A 176 -35.42 -16.32 2.16
C HIS A 176 -35.77 -17.34 3.24
N GLN A 177 -36.56 -16.92 4.22
CA GLN A 177 -37.33 -17.82 5.06
C GLN A 177 -38.34 -18.54 4.18
N THR A 178 -38.04 -19.77 3.79
CA THR A 178 -39.05 -20.71 3.31
C THR A 178 -39.73 -21.31 4.53
N SER A 179 -40.98 -20.92 4.73
CA SER A 179 -41.93 -21.54 5.66
C SER A 179 -42.20 -22.98 5.23
N SER A 180 -41.74 -23.97 6.00
CA SER A 180 -42.16 -25.36 5.87
C SER A 180 -43.34 -25.62 6.80
N SER A 181 -44.53 -25.70 6.20
CA SER A 181 -45.73 -26.21 6.86
C SER A 181 -45.62 -27.72 7.08
N SER A 182 -45.94 -28.13 8.30
CA SER A 182 -46.17 -29.50 8.75
C SER A 182 -47.23 -30.23 7.93
N ASN A 183 -47.00 -31.51 7.63
CA ASN A 183 -48.06 -32.52 7.66
C ASN A 183 -47.50 -33.92 7.93
N LEU A 184 -48.05 -34.54 8.97
CA LEU A 184 -47.93 -35.96 9.31
C LEU A 184 -48.72 -36.80 8.30
N GLN A 185 -48.20 -37.98 7.94
CA GLN A 185 -48.99 -39.21 7.94
C GLN A 185 -48.12 -40.48 7.99
N SER A 186 -48.48 -41.31 8.98
CA SER A 186 -48.14 -42.73 9.24
C SER A 186 -48.43 -43.61 8.01
N THR A 187 -47.75 -44.74 7.74
CA THR A 187 -48.01 -46.07 8.33
C THR A 187 -46.95 -47.13 7.94
N THR A 188 -46.61 -48.04 8.89
CA THR A 188 -46.34 -49.52 8.77
C THR A 188 -45.33 -50.04 7.73
N ASP A 189 -44.49 -51.07 7.92
CA ASP A 189 -44.27 -52.08 8.96
C ASP A 189 -42.99 -52.89 8.61
N VAL A 190 -42.32 -53.43 9.64
CA VAL A 190 -41.73 -54.79 9.77
C VAL A 190 -40.45 -55.22 9.02
N ASP A 191 -39.50 -55.76 9.84
CA ASP A 191 -38.44 -56.77 9.59
C ASP A 191 -37.29 -56.45 8.61
N THR A 192 -36.05 -56.92 8.77
CA THR A 192 -35.37 -57.87 9.68
C THR A 192 -33.86 -57.59 9.67
N ALA A 193 -33.21 -57.86 10.80
CA ALA A 193 -31.91 -58.53 10.97
C ALA A 193 -30.64 -58.19 10.15
N GLN A 194 -29.56 -58.01 10.92
CA GLN A 194 -28.27 -58.74 10.83
C GLN A 194 -27.02 -58.06 10.18
N VAL A 195 -26.12 -57.63 11.07
CA VAL A 195 -24.69 -58.04 11.23
C VAL A 195 -23.58 -57.52 10.29
N ALA A 196 -22.49 -57.15 10.98
CA ALA A 196 -21.06 -57.05 10.60
C ALA A 196 -20.68 -55.86 9.69
N GLY A 197 -19.58 -55.16 9.90
CA GLY A 197 -18.37 -55.47 10.66
C GLY A 197 -17.17 -55.25 9.73
N GLU A 198 -16.27 -54.35 10.14
CA GLU A 198 -14.84 -54.24 9.78
C GLU A 198 -14.42 -54.23 8.30
N LEU A 199 -13.83 -53.12 7.84
CA LEU A 199 -12.37 -52.84 7.84
C LEU A 199 -12.12 -51.36 7.53
#